data_AF-A0AAV9Z866-F1
#
_entry.id   AF-A0AAV9Z866-F1
#
_cell.length_a   1.000
_cell.length_b   1.000
_cell.length_c   1.000
_cell.angle_alpha   90.00
_cell.angle_beta   90.00
_cell.angle_gamma   90.00
#
_symmetry.space_group_name_H-M   'P 1'
#
loop_
_entity.id
_entity.type
_entity.pdbx_description
1 polymer ?
#
loop_
_entity_poly.entity_id
_entity_poly.type
_entity_poly.pdbx_seq_one_letter_code
_entity_poly.pdbx_strand_id
1 'polypeptide(L)'
;MSSILESAPAPPLVEYVCTLVGSILWGITCMQTFLYIVHHQTKDALWIKLLVAWLWFMDTAHTVVVARGFWVLVYKVHDPFILSQEYLYAGVFTGLVAFPTQLFFTYRVWRLSNKLTPIAIVLVVLAAAYQLGATIAFTAICLEHGPTAEIIFQIEKLPMSMWGVGAAEDVLISAALMWMLWRSREDRVFFRSTDQMLSRLSVLVVNTGLWTALVALFVIITMVVWPTVQIYVSLYFVLCPLYCNTLLANLNAREYVRGDDFYAPQSTPWPNSSNNISTYPPSRHVFKANLATTSDGRTVSRPAFAENPDISDKFKTQIQE
;
A
#
# COMPACT_ATOMS: atom_id res chain seq x y z
N MET A 1 3.82 -20.74 32.40
CA MET A 1 4.75 -19.65 32.03
C MET A 1 6.03 -20.23 31.41
N SER A 2 6.64 -21.26 32.02
CA SER A 2 7.74 -22.03 31.41
C SER A 2 7.37 -22.67 30.06
N SER A 3 6.17 -23.25 29.93
CA SER A 3 5.71 -23.90 28.68
C SER A 3 5.43 -22.94 27.51
N ILE A 4 5.26 -21.64 27.76
CA ILE A 4 5.04 -20.60 26.72
C ILE A 4 6.38 -20.03 26.25
N LEU A 5 7.39 -20.02 27.13
CA LEU A 5 8.76 -19.65 26.78
C LEU A 5 9.45 -20.74 25.94
N GLU A 6 9.13 -22.01 26.20
CA GLU A 6 9.65 -23.17 25.46
C GLU A 6 9.10 -23.30 24.02
N SER A 7 7.96 -22.66 23.73
CA SER A 7 7.30 -22.70 22.41
C SER A 7 7.56 -21.46 21.55
N ALA A 8 8.36 -20.50 22.03
CA ALA A 8 8.67 -19.29 21.27
C ALA A 8 9.44 -19.65 19.99
N PRO A 9 9.04 -19.13 18.82
CA PRO A 9 9.80 -19.33 17.59
C PRO A 9 11.19 -18.72 17.75
N ALA A 10 12.20 -19.37 17.13
CA ALA A 10 13.57 -18.89 17.22
C ALA A 10 13.66 -17.41 16.77
N PRO A 11 14.05 -16.46 17.63
CA PRO A 11 14.09 -15.03 17.31
C PRO A 11 14.77 -14.70 15.96
N PRO A 12 15.93 -15.29 15.61
CA PRO A 12 16.57 -15.00 14.32
C PRO A 12 15.76 -15.44 13.10
N LEU A 13 14.91 -16.47 13.22
CA LEU A 13 14.05 -16.91 12.12
C LEU A 13 12.94 -15.88 11.84
N VAL A 14 12.30 -15.38 12.89
CA VAL A 14 11.22 -14.39 12.73
C VAL A 14 11.79 -13.07 12.20
N GLU A 15 12.94 -12.64 12.71
CA GLU A 15 13.66 -11.49 12.19
C GLU A 15 13.99 -11.63 10.71
N TYR A 16 14.57 -12.76 10.31
CA TYR A 16 14.89 -13.04 8.92
C TYR A 16 13.66 -12.92 8.01
N VAL A 17 12.55 -13.57 8.39
CA VAL A 17 11.30 -13.53 7.62
C VAL A 17 10.75 -12.10 7.53
N CYS A 18 10.75 -11.34 8.63
CA CYS A 18 10.25 -9.97 8.63
C CYS A 18 11.13 -9.03 7.79
N THR A 19 12.46 -9.18 7.84
CA THR A 19 13.39 -8.43 6.99
C THR A 19 13.20 -8.75 5.51
N LEU A 20 12.97 -10.02 5.14
CA LEU A 20 12.64 -10.41 3.77
C LEU A 20 11.32 -9.79 3.30
N VAL A 21 10.26 -9.91 4.10
CA VAL A 21 8.95 -9.32 3.79
C VAL A 21 9.07 -7.80 3.64
N GLY A 22 9.78 -7.13 4.55
CA GLY A 22 10.06 -5.69 4.47
C GLY A 22 10.81 -5.31 3.19
N SER A 23 11.80 -6.10 2.78
CA SER A 23 12.56 -5.87 1.54
C SER A 23 11.71 -6.04 0.28
N ILE A 24 10.79 -7.01 0.28
CA ILE A 24 9.81 -7.19 -0.80
C ILE A 24 8.90 -5.97 -0.88
N LEU A 25 8.35 -5.53 0.25
CA LEU A 25 7.49 -4.36 0.31
C LEU A 25 8.22 -3.08 -0.12
N TRP A 26 9.50 -2.92 0.23
CA TRP A 26 10.34 -1.82 -0.27
C TRP A 26 10.50 -1.88 -1.81
N GLY A 27 10.65 -3.07 -2.38
CA GLY A 27 10.62 -3.27 -3.84
C GLY A 27 9.31 -2.77 -4.46
N ILE A 28 8.18 -3.03 -3.80
CA ILE A 28 6.87 -2.50 -4.21
C ILE A 28 6.81 -0.99 -4.03
N THR A 29 7.36 -0.41 -2.95
CA THR A 29 7.49 1.05 -2.77
C THR A 29 8.21 1.66 -3.96
N CYS A 30 9.36 1.12 -4.36
CA CYS A 30 10.12 1.58 -5.53
C CYS A 30 9.29 1.52 -6.82
N MET A 31 8.60 0.40 -7.07
CA MET A 31 7.70 0.26 -8.23
C MET A 31 6.58 1.31 -8.21
N GLN A 32 5.93 1.52 -7.07
CA GLN A 32 4.83 2.48 -6.95
C GLN A 32 5.32 3.93 -7.07
N THR A 33 6.50 4.27 -6.54
CA THR A 33 7.13 5.57 -6.74
C THR A 33 7.45 5.82 -8.20
N PHE A 34 7.97 4.82 -8.92
CA PHE A 34 8.20 4.92 -10.37
C PHE A 34 6.89 5.16 -11.14
N LEU A 35 5.83 4.39 -10.84
CA LEU A 35 4.52 4.58 -11.46
C LEU A 35 3.96 5.99 -11.22
N TYR A 36 4.13 6.52 -10.00
CA TYR A 36 3.71 7.87 -9.65
C TYR A 36 4.44 8.93 -10.49
N ILE A 37 5.77 8.80 -10.60
CA ILE A 37 6.62 9.72 -11.36
C ILE A 37 6.18 9.76 -12.83
N VAL A 38 5.93 8.59 -13.43
CA VAL A 38 5.58 8.47 -14.85
C VAL A 38 4.18 9.02 -15.14
N HIS A 39 3.18 8.73 -14.30
CA HIS A 39 1.78 8.99 -14.65
C HIS A 39 1.20 10.26 -14.00
N HIS A 40 1.71 10.68 -12.84
CA HIS A 40 1.01 11.66 -11.99
C HIS A 40 1.84 12.90 -11.63
N GLN A 41 3.18 12.84 -11.73
CA GLN A 41 4.06 13.92 -11.28
C GLN A 41 3.75 15.28 -11.91
N THR A 42 3.26 15.36 -13.14
CA THR A 42 2.99 16.66 -13.80
C THR A 42 1.72 17.34 -13.30
N LYS A 43 0.73 16.56 -12.84
CA LYS A 43 -0.61 17.06 -12.48
C LYS A 43 -0.73 17.45 -11.01
N ASP A 44 0.06 16.82 -10.14
CA ASP A 44 -0.06 16.99 -8.69
C ASP A 44 0.64 18.25 -8.15
N ALA A 45 0.14 18.73 -7.01
CA ALA A 45 0.74 19.85 -6.27
C ALA A 45 2.12 19.47 -5.71
N LEU A 46 3.00 20.47 -5.55
CA LEU A 46 4.38 20.27 -5.09
C LEU A 46 4.46 19.49 -3.77
N TRP A 47 3.56 19.75 -2.82
CA TRP A 47 3.57 19.06 -1.52
C TRP A 47 3.35 17.54 -1.64
N ILE A 48 2.58 17.05 -2.62
CA ILE A 48 2.41 15.61 -2.84
C ILE A 48 3.69 15.01 -3.42
N LYS A 49 4.36 15.72 -4.34
CA LYS A 49 5.64 15.28 -4.91
C LYS A 49 6.73 15.18 -3.84
N LEU A 50 6.81 16.19 -2.96
CA LEU A 50 7.72 16.19 -1.82
C LEU A 50 7.40 15.04 -0.86
N LEU A 51 6.12 14.78 -0.60
CA LEU A 51 5.69 13.64 0.23
C LEU A 51 6.12 12.30 -0.39
N VAL A 52 5.92 12.09 -1.69
CA VAL A 52 6.36 10.85 -2.36
C VAL A 52 7.88 10.69 -2.30
N ALA A 53 8.65 11.76 -2.55
CA ALA A 53 10.10 11.73 -2.45
C ALA A 53 10.56 11.44 -1.01
N TRP A 54 9.90 12.03 -0.01
CA TRP A 54 10.15 11.78 1.41
C TRP A 54 9.92 10.31 1.78
N LEU A 55 8.76 9.75 1.41
CA LEU A 55 8.43 8.35 1.69
C LEU A 55 9.46 7.39 1.10
N TRP A 56 9.83 7.58 -0.17
CA TRP A 56 10.83 6.73 -0.82
C TRP A 56 12.19 6.81 -0.13
N PHE A 57 12.65 8.02 0.22
CA PHE A 57 13.92 8.21 0.91
C PHE A 57 13.91 7.57 2.31
N MET A 58 12.86 7.80 3.09
CA MET A 58 12.73 7.27 4.45
C MET A 58 12.58 5.75 4.46
N ASP A 59 11.80 5.17 3.54
CA ASP A 59 11.65 3.71 3.42
C ASP A 59 12.95 3.03 3.01
N THR A 60 13.74 3.69 2.15
CA THR A 60 15.08 3.21 1.77
C THR A 60 16.04 3.26 2.96
N ALA A 61 16.07 4.37 3.71
CA ALA A 61 16.90 4.50 4.91
C ALA A 61 16.50 3.47 5.98
N HIS A 62 15.20 3.31 6.21
CA HIS A 62 14.63 2.29 7.09
C HIS A 62 15.11 0.89 6.69
N THR A 63 14.95 0.51 5.42
CA THR A 63 15.33 -0.83 4.91
C THR A 63 16.83 -1.10 5.07
N VAL A 64 17.68 -0.10 4.78
CA VAL A 64 19.14 -0.21 4.98
C VAL A 64 19.49 -0.44 6.45
N VAL A 65 18.85 0.30 7.36
CA VAL A 65 19.10 0.18 8.80
C VAL A 65 18.60 -1.15 9.35
N VAL A 66 17.42 -1.63 8.94
CA VAL A 66 16.93 -2.97 9.30
C VAL A 66 17.86 -4.07 8.80
N ALA A 67 18.32 -3.99 7.54
CA ALA A 67 19.25 -4.96 6.97
C ALA A 67 20.59 -4.98 7.73
N ARG A 68 21.11 -3.80 8.10
CA ARG A 68 22.31 -3.68 8.94
C ARG A 68 22.08 -4.27 10.34
N GLY A 69 20.94 -3.99 10.96
CA GLY A 69 20.59 -4.54 12.27
C GLY A 69 20.56 -6.07 12.25
N PHE A 70 19.95 -6.65 11.21
CA PHE A 70 19.93 -8.11 11.02
C PHE A 70 21.33 -8.69 10.83
N TRP A 71 22.19 -8.04 10.05
CA TRP A 71 23.59 -8.43 9.90
C TRP A 71 24.35 -8.40 11.24
N VAL A 72 24.13 -7.37 12.06
CA VAL A 72 24.74 -7.24 13.39
C VAL A 72 24.26 -8.36 14.33
N LEU A 73 22.96 -8.69 14.32
CA LEU A 73 22.44 -9.81 15.11
C LEU A 73 23.11 -11.13 14.72
N VAL A 74 23.15 -11.46 13.43
CA VAL A 74 23.67 -12.74 12.96
C VAL A 74 25.18 -12.88 13.23
N TYR A 75 25.95 -11.81 13.03
CA TYR A 75 27.42 -11.88 13.01
C TYR A 75 28.12 -11.37 14.28
N LYS A 76 27.55 -10.39 14.99
CA LYS A 76 28.23 -9.71 16.11
C LYS A 76 27.64 -9.98 17.48
N VAL A 77 26.31 -10.13 17.58
CA VAL A 77 25.59 -10.23 18.85
C VAL A 77 24.80 -11.54 18.87
N HIS A 78 25.39 -12.60 19.43
CA HIS A 78 24.69 -13.87 19.63
C HIS A 78 23.67 -13.84 20.79
N ASP A 79 23.35 -12.66 21.32
CA ASP A 79 22.43 -12.48 22.43
C ASP A 79 21.06 -11.96 21.93
N PRO A 80 20.01 -12.79 21.90
CA PRO A 80 18.67 -12.39 21.46
C PRO A 80 17.94 -11.48 22.46
N PHE A 81 18.55 -11.18 23.63
CA PHE A 81 17.95 -10.35 24.67
C PHE A 81 18.37 -8.87 24.60
N ILE A 82 19.34 -8.53 23.73
CA ILE A 82 19.82 -7.16 23.53
C ILE A 82 19.33 -6.64 22.18
N LEU A 83 18.58 -5.55 22.22
CA LEU A 83 18.06 -4.94 21.03
C LEU A 83 19.16 -4.18 20.30
N SER A 84 19.34 -4.48 19.01
CA SER A 84 20.30 -3.77 18.16
C SER A 84 19.94 -2.28 18.06
N GLN A 85 20.93 -1.39 18.18
CA GLN A 85 20.71 0.07 18.09
C GLN A 85 20.12 0.45 16.73
N GLU A 86 20.51 -0.27 15.68
CA GLU A 86 19.94 -0.19 14.35
C GLU A 86 18.41 -0.32 14.38
N TYR A 87 17.85 -1.23 15.17
CA TYR A 87 16.41 -1.42 15.24
C TYR A 87 15.67 -0.26 15.93
N LEU A 88 16.32 0.45 16.85
CA LEU A 88 15.78 1.69 17.42
C LEU A 88 15.70 2.80 16.37
N TYR A 89 16.76 2.97 15.57
CA TYR A 89 16.76 3.93 14.46
C TYR A 89 15.72 3.58 13.39
N ALA A 90 15.55 2.28 13.08
CA ALA A 90 14.47 1.83 12.20
C ALA A 90 13.10 2.30 12.74
N GLY A 91 12.87 2.20 14.04
CA GLY A 91 11.63 2.67 14.63
C GLY A 91 11.37 4.17 14.43
N VAL A 92 12.42 5.00 14.54
CA VAL A 92 12.32 6.44 14.24
C VAL A 92 11.92 6.69 12.79
N PHE A 93 12.51 5.95 11.82
CA PHE A 93 12.10 6.05 10.42
C PHE A 93 10.64 5.66 10.21
N THR A 94 10.16 4.60 10.86
CA THR A 94 8.73 4.23 10.84
C THR A 94 7.85 5.37 11.33
N GLY A 95 8.21 6.04 12.43
CA GLY A 95 7.49 7.21 12.93
C GLY A 95 7.48 8.39 11.95
N LEU A 96 8.63 8.67 11.31
CA LEU A 96 8.79 9.73 10.30
C LEU A 96 8.02 9.46 9.01
N VAL A 97 7.67 8.21 8.73
CA VAL A 97 6.81 7.80 7.61
C VAL A 97 5.33 7.79 8.02
N ALA A 98 5.02 7.26 9.21
CA ALA A 98 3.66 7.14 9.71
C ALA A 98 3.00 8.52 9.88
N PHE A 99 3.70 9.47 10.51
CA PHE A 99 3.18 10.82 10.78
C PHE A 99 2.65 11.56 9.53
N PRO A 100 3.44 11.76 8.45
CA PRO A 100 2.92 12.41 7.25
C PRO A 100 1.88 11.57 6.51
N THR A 101 1.92 10.24 6.65
CA THR A 101 0.93 9.32 6.05
C THR A 101 -0.45 9.49 6.71
N GLN A 102 -0.49 9.48 8.05
CA GLN A 102 -1.70 9.73 8.84
C GLN A 102 -2.25 11.13 8.59
N LEU A 103 -1.39 12.15 8.51
CA LEU A 103 -1.79 13.52 8.14
C LEU A 103 -2.44 13.58 6.75
N PHE A 104 -1.88 12.87 5.78
CA PHE A 104 -2.43 12.80 4.43
C PHE A 104 -3.84 12.18 4.42
N PHE A 105 -4.03 11.04 5.08
CA PHE A 105 -5.36 10.41 5.14
C PHE A 105 -6.37 11.22 5.95
N THR A 106 -5.94 11.84 7.04
CA THR A 106 -6.76 12.76 7.84
C THR A 106 -7.20 13.98 7.02
N TYR A 107 -6.29 14.55 6.21
CA TYR A 107 -6.63 15.60 5.26
C TYR A 107 -7.69 15.15 4.25
N ARG A 108 -7.60 13.90 3.75
CA ARG A 108 -8.65 13.34 2.88
C ARG A 108 -9.98 13.23 3.61
N VAL A 109 -10.02 12.70 4.84
CA VAL A 109 -11.23 12.65 5.66
C VAL A 109 -11.84 14.05 5.82
N TRP A 110 -11.03 15.06 6.17
CA TRP A 110 -11.53 16.43 6.31
C TRP A 110 -12.16 16.99 5.02
N ARG A 111 -11.48 16.77 3.89
CA ARG A 111 -11.94 17.22 2.57
C ARG A 111 -13.24 16.55 2.15
N LEU A 112 -13.42 15.26 2.42
CA LEU A 112 -14.65 14.55 2.10
C LEU A 112 -15.78 14.85 3.11
N SER A 113 -15.48 15.29 4.35
CA SER A 113 -16.45 15.47 5.45
C SER A 113 -17.18 16.82 5.40
N ASN A 114 -17.00 17.57 4.30
CA ASN A 114 -17.48 18.94 4.16
C ASN A 114 -17.10 19.85 5.36
N LYS A 115 -15.95 19.57 6.00
CA LYS A 115 -15.38 20.29 7.15
C LYS A 115 -16.19 20.24 8.46
N LEU A 116 -17.17 19.35 8.60
CA LEU A 116 -18.07 19.30 9.76
C LEU A 116 -17.48 18.61 11.02
N THR A 117 -16.29 18.02 10.94
CA THR A 117 -15.68 17.23 12.03
C THR A 117 -14.32 17.77 12.50
N PRO A 118 -14.17 19.07 12.82
CA PRO A 118 -12.86 19.67 13.15
C PRO A 118 -12.23 19.07 14.42
N ILE A 119 -13.05 18.74 15.43
CA ILE A 119 -12.56 18.17 16.69
C ILE A 119 -11.92 16.79 16.45
N ALA A 120 -12.57 15.91 15.70
CA ALA A 120 -12.04 14.58 15.40
C ALA A 120 -10.70 14.67 14.65
N ILE A 121 -10.56 15.64 13.74
CA ILE A 121 -9.32 15.86 12.99
C ILE A 121 -8.20 16.34 13.90
N VAL A 122 -8.48 17.30 14.79
CA VAL A 122 -7.50 17.77 15.76
C VAL A 122 -7.02 16.63 16.65
N LEU A 123 -7.93 15.77 17.12
CA LEU A 123 -7.57 14.61 17.93
C LEU A 123 -6.67 13.62 17.18
N VAL A 124 -6.97 13.34 15.90
CA VAL A 124 -6.13 12.47 15.06
C VAL A 124 -4.75 13.06 14.83
N VAL A 125 -4.65 14.37 14.55
CA VAL A 125 -3.35 15.06 14.39
C VAL A 125 -2.53 15.02 15.69
N LEU A 126 -3.17 15.20 16.84
CA LEU A 126 -2.51 15.09 18.14
C LEU A 126 -2.06 13.66 18.44
N ALA A 127 -2.84 12.66 18.05
CA ALA A 127 -2.48 11.24 18.18
C ALA A 127 -1.26 10.87 17.31
N ALA A 128 -1.20 11.35 16.07
CA ALA A 128 -0.05 11.17 15.19
C ALA A 128 1.21 11.85 15.76
N ALA A 129 1.06 13.08 16.28
CA ALA A 129 2.17 13.82 16.90
C ALA A 129 2.68 13.12 18.19
N TYR A 130 1.76 12.60 19.00
CA TYR A 130 2.10 11.79 20.17
C TYR A 130 2.90 10.54 19.78
N GLN A 131 2.48 9.80 18.74
CA GLN A 131 3.21 8.61 18.28
C GLN A 131 4.65 8.92 17.89
N LEU A 132 4.87 9.98 17.10
CA LEU A 132 6.21 10.39 16.70
C LEU A 132 7.04 10.79 17.93
N GLY A 133 6.49 11.60 18.83
CA GLY A 133 7.16 12.00 20.06
C GLY A 133 7.50 10.83 20.98
N ALA A 134 6.56 9.89 21.15
CA ALA A 134 6.75 8.67 21.95
C ALA A 134 7.81 7.76 21.33
N THR A 135 7.89 7.65 20.01
CA THR A 135 8.91 6.86 19.30
C THR A 135 10.31 7.44 19.55
N ILE A 136 10.44 8.76 19.46
CA ILE A 136 11.70 9.47 19.73
C ILE A 136 12.10 9.32 21.19
N ALA A 137 11.15 9.50 22.13
CA ALA A 137 11.39 9.35 23.56
C ALA A 137 11.81 7.92 23.92
N PHE A 138 11.12 6.90 23.40
CA PHE A 138 11.47 5.50 23.59
C PHE A 138 12.89 5.21 23.09
N THR A 139 13.22 5.68 21.87
CA THR A 139 14.55 5.53 21.29
C THR A 139 15.63 6.19 22.15
N ALA A 140 15.40 7.43 22.61
CA ALA A 140 16.35 8.16 23.44
C ALA A 140 16.62 7.44 24.77
N ILE A 141 15.58 6.98 25.46
CA ILE A 141 15.70 6.26 26.74
C ILE A 141 16.49 4.97 26.56
N CYS A 142 16.19 4.19 25.51
CA CYS A 142 16.90 2.94 25.22
C CYS A 142 18.37 3.15 24.84
N LEU A 143 18.70 4.25 24.14
CA LEU A 143 20.09 4.58 23.81
C LEU A 143 20.89 5.06 25.02
N GLU A 144 20.26 5.76 25.97
CA GLU A 144 20.91 6.26 27.18
C GLU A 144 21.16 5.16 28.23
N HIS A 145 20.16 4.31 28.47
CA HIS A 145 20.20 3.32 29.56
C HIS A 145 20.61 1.91 29.10
N GLY A 146 20.76 1.72 27.79
CA GLY A 146 21.05 0.43 27.18
C GLY A 146 19.78 -0.27 26.68
N PRO A 147 19.75 -0.80 25.45
CA PRO A 147 18.55 -1.36 24.83
C PRO A 147 18.32 -2.82 25.26
N THR A 148 18.27 -3.06 26.57
CA THR A 148 18.10 -4.37 27.18
C THR A 148 16.62 -4.65 27.46
N ALA A 149 16.26 -5.93 27.54
CA ALA A 149 14.90 -6.35 27.92
C ALA A 149 14.45 -5.77 29.28
N GLU A 150 15.37 -5.60 30.24
CA GLU A 150 15.08 -5.01 31.55
C GLU A 150 14.61 -3.55 31.45
N ILE A 151 15.36 -2.71 30.73
CA ILE A 151 14.98 -1.31 30.52
C ILE A 151 13.65 -1.22 29.78
N ILE A 152 13.48 -2.02 28.74
CA ILE A 152 12.23 -2.06 27.95
C ILE A 152 11.04 -2.46 28.81
N PHE A 153 11.20 -3.43 29.72
CA PHE A 153 10.16 -3.83 30.66
C PHE A 153 9.78 -2.71 31.64
N GLN A 154 10.76 -1.95 32.13
CA GLN A 154 10.50 -0.81 33.02
C GLN A 154 9.67 0.29 32.33
N ILE A 155 9.87 0.49 31.02
CA ILE A 155 9.17 1.50 30.23
C ILE A 155 8.07 0.92 29.33
N GLU A 156 7.66 -0.33 29.53
CA GLU A 156 6.82 -1.12 28.60
C GLU A 156 5.50 -0.41 28.21
N LYS A 157 4.97 0.43 29.12
CA LYS A 157 3.74 1.19 28.90
C LYS A 157 3.86 2.19 27.75
N LEU A 158 5.06 2.73 27.52
CA LEU A 158 5.32 3.72 26.47
C LEU A 158 5.19 3.15 25.05
N PRO A 159 5.90 2.07 24.65
CA PRO A 159 5.70 1.46 23.34
C PRO A 159 4.30 0.83 23.19
N MET A 160 3.73 0.25 24.26
CA MET A 160 2.35 -0.27 24.22
C MET A 160 1.32 0.83 23.92
N SER A 161 1.40 1.98 24.60
CA SER A 161 0.47 3.08 24.35
C SER A 161 0.69 3.71 22.98
N MET A 162 1.94 3.84 22.54
CA MET A 162 2.29 4.35 21.21
C MET A 162 1.71 3.48 20.09
N TRP A 163 1.97 2.17 20.10
CA TRP A 163 1.43 1.25 19.09
C TRP A 163 -0.08 1.08 19.20
N GLY A 164 -0.63 1.12 20.42
CA GLY A 164 -2.07 1.06 20.65
C GLY A 164 -2.80 2.27 20.06
N VAL A 165 -2.26 3.48 20.27
CA VAL A 165 -2.79 4.71 19.67
C VAL A 165 -2.66 4.67 18.15
N GLY A 166 -1.53 4.20 17.60
CA GLY A 166 -1.36 4.05 16.16
C GLY A 166 -2.35 3.08 15.51
N ALA A 167 -2.57 1.91 16.14
CA ALA A 167 -3.57 0.95 15.68
C ALA A 167 -4.99 1.53 15.72
N ALA A 168 -5.34 2.23 16.81
CA ALA A 168 -6.64 2.87 16.95
C ALA A 168 -6.84 3.98 15.90
N GLU A 169 -5.82 4.79 15.65
CA GLU A 169 -5.84 5.84 14.65
C GLU A 169 -6.04 5.27 13.24
N ASP A 170 -5.29 4.24 12.87
CA ASP A 170 -5.40 3.60 11.55
C ASP A 170 -6.80 3.00 11.33
N VAL A 171 -7.39 2.37 12.36
CA VAL A 171 -8.76 1.87 12.32
C VAL A 171 -9.76 3.01 12.16
N LEU A 172 -9.63 4.09 12.94
CA LEU A 172 -10.54 5.23 12.89
C LEU A 172 -10.49 5.94 11.54
N ILE A 173 -9.30 6.20 11.01
CA ILE A 173 -9.12 6.82 9.69
C ILE A 173 -9.71 5.92 8.59
N SER A 174 -9.43 4.62 8.64
CA SER A 174 -9.95 3.66 7.66
C SER A 174 -11.46 3.57 7.72
N ALA A 175 -12.03 3.45 8.93
CA ALA A 175 -13.47 3.40 9.15
C ALA A 175 -14.16 4.69 8.69
N ALA A 176 -13.56 5.85 8.96
CA ALA A 176 -14.07 7.13 8.48
C ALA A 176 -14.08 7.18 6.96
N LEU A 177 -12.96 6.88 6.30
CA LEU A 177 -12.88 6.87 4.83
C LEU A 177 -13.86 5.87 4.21
N MET A 178 -14.02 4.68 4.80
CA MET A 178 -14.99 3.67 4.36
C MET A 178 -16.44 4.15 4.52
N TRP A 179 -16.79 4.68 5.69
CA TRP A 179 -18.14 5.16 5.98
C TRP A 179 -18.53 6.32 5.05
N MET A 180 -17.64 7.27 4.86
CA MET A 180 -17.87 8.41 3.96
C MET A 180 -18.06 7.98 2.52
N LEU A 181 -17.28 6.98 2.10
CA LEU A 181 -17.41 6.41 0.78
C LEU A 181 -18.75 5.70 0.61
N TRP A 182 -19.15 4.89 1.60
CA TRP A 182 -20.44 4.20 1.61
C TRP A 182 -21.61 5.20 1.57
N ARG A 183 -21.59 6.23 2.40
CA ARG A 183 -22.60 7.31 2.38
C ARG A 183 -22.66 8.02 1.03
N SER A 184 -21.50 8.29 0.43
CA SER A 184 -21.46 8.91 -0.90
C SER A 184 -22.04 8.01 -2.02
N ARG A 185 -22.19 6.69 -1.78
CA ARG A 185 -22.92 5.78 -2.69
C ARG A 185 -24.42 5.99 -2.56
N GLU A 186 -24.93 6.02 -1.33
CA GLU A 186 -26.37 6.18 -1.05
C GLU A 186 -26.89 7.52 -1.57
N ASP A 187 -26.13 8.61 -1.39
CA ASP A 187 -26.52 9.93 -1.89
C ASP A 187 -26.47 10.03 -3.43
N ARG A 188 -25.80 9.10 -4.14
CA ARG A 188 -25.53 9.17 -5.60
C ARG A 188 -26.06 8.01 -6.43
N VAL A 189 -27.04 7.25 -5.89
CA VAL A 189 -27.74 6.12 -6.55
C VAL A 189 -28.25 6.45 -7.98
N PHE A 190 -28.37 7.74 -8.35
CA PHE A 190 -28.76 8.17 -9.70
C PHE A 190 -27.68 8.07 -10.80
N PHE A 191 -26.40 7.88 -10.49
CA PHE A 191 -25.31 7.86 -11.50
C PHE A 191 -24.52 6.53 -11.52
N ARG A 192 -24.91 5.59 -12.38
CA ARG A 192 -24.32 4.23 -12.56
C ARG A 192 -22.79 4.18 -12.75
N SER A 193 -22.14 5.22 -13.28
CA SER A 193 -20.69 5.27 -13.48
C SER A 193 -19.91 5.50 -12.16
N THR A 194 -20.51 6.21 -11.20
CA THR A 194 -19.88 6.54 -9.91
C THR A 194 -19.75 5.32 -8.99
N ASP A 195 -20.60 4.32 -9.16
CA ASP A 195 -20.69 3.17 -8.25
C ASP A 195 -19.50 2.21 -8.40
N GLN A 196 -18.94 2.09 -9.62
CA GLN A 196 -17.72 1.32 -9.87
C GLN A 196 -16.48 2.03 -9.30
N MET A 197 -16.38 3.35 -9.49
CA MET A 197 -15.35 4.22 -8.90
C MET A 197 -15.32 4.10 -7.37
N LEU A 198 -16.48 4.16 -6.73
CA LEU A 198 -16.63 4.00 -5.28
C LEU A 198 -16.28 2.57 -4.83
N SER A 199 -16.71 1.52 -5.53
CA SER A 199 -16.34 0.14 -5.19
C SER A 199 -14.82 -0.08 -5.21
N ARG A 200 -14.13 0.49 -6.22
CA ARG A 200 -12.68 0.41 -6.37
C ARG A 200 -11.96 1.17 -5.24
N LEU A 201 -12.48 2.33 -4.85
CA LEU A 201 -11.94 3.09 -3.72
C LEU A 201 -12.17 2.38 -2.38
N SER A 202 -13.28 1.65 -2.22
CA SER A 202 -13.58 0.87 -1.00
C SER A 202 -12.57 -0.24 -0.81
N VAL A 203 -12.31 -1.02 -1.86
CA VAL A 203 -11.31 -2.10 -1.84
C VAL A 203 -9.94 -1.53 -1.50
N LEU A 204 -9.56 -0.39 -2.10
CA LEU A 204 -8.27 0.23 -1.83
C LEU A 204 -8.13 0.69 -0.37
N VAL A 205 -9.14 1.38 0.19
CA VAL A 205 -9.10 1.89 1.59
C VAL A 205 -9.11 0.75 2.61
N VAL A 206 -9.95 -0.28 2.39
CA VAL A 206 -10.00 -1.49 3.22
C VAL A 206 -8.64 -2.19 3.22
N ASN A 207 -8.00 -2.26 2.05
CA ASN A 207 -6.76 -3.00 1.88
C ASN A 207 -5.51 -2.21 2.29
N THR A 208 -5.64 -0.97 2.79
CA THR A 208 -4.46 -0.14 3.12
C THR A 208 -4.31 0.19 4.61
N GLY A 209 -5.40 0.46 5.34
CA GLY A 209 -5.31 0.77 6.78
C GLY A 209 -5.69 -0.37 7.73
N LEU A 210 -6.33 -1.44 7.22
CA LEU A 210 -6.57 -2.65 8.01
C LEU A 210 -5.27 -3.42 8.26
N TRP A 211 -4.39 -3.51 7.25
CA TRP A 211 -3.12 -4.23 7.40
C TRP A 211 -2.18 -3.57 8.40
N THR A 212 -2.06 -2.25 8.41
CA THR A 212 -1.21 -1.54 9.38
C THR A 212 -1.73 -1.73 10.82
N ALA A 213 -3.05 -1.64 11.02
CA ALA A 213 -3.68 -1.90 12.31
C ALA A 213 -3.52 -3.36 12.78
N LEU A 214 -3.66 -4.34 11.87
CA LEU A 214 -3.46 -5.75 12.19
C LEU A 214 -2.01 -6.04 12.60
N VAL A 215 -1.04 -5.52 11.85
CA VAL A 215 0.38 -5.71 12.19
C VAL A 215 0.69 -5.02 13.53
N ALA A 216 0.21 -3.80 13.77
CA ALA A 216 0.36 -3.11 15.06
C ALA A 216 -0.25 -3.92 16.23
N LEU A 217 -1.40 -4.56 16.03
CA LEU A 217 -2.00 -5.44 17.02
C LEU A 217 -1.12 -6.66 17.29
N PHE A 218 -0.57 -7.31 16.26
CA PHE A 218 0.36 -8.42 16.44
C PHE A 218 1.65 -8.01 17.17
N VAL A 219 2.16 -6.80 16.92
CA VAL A 219 3.29 -6.24 17.68
C VAL A 219 2.96 -6.14 19.17
N ILE A 220 1.80 -5.60 19.54
CA ILE A 220 1.37 -5.52 20.94
C ILE A 220 1.19 -6.91 21.55
N ILE A 221 0.53 -7.84 20.85
CA ILE A 221 0.31 -9.21 21.34
C ILE A 221 1.65 -9.90 21.60
N THR A 222 2.58 -9.84 20.65
CA THR A 222 3.89 -10.50 20.79
C THR A 222 4.74 -9.86 21.89
N MET A 223 4.66 -8.55 22.09
CA MET A 223 5.32 -7.87 23.20
C MET A 223 4.80 -8.35 24.57
N VAL A 224 3.49 -8.56 24.70
CA VAL A 224 2.87 -9.02 25.96
C VAL A 224 3.12 -10.51 26.21
N VAL A 225 3.06 -11.35 25.17
CA VAL A 225 3.20 -12.81 25.31
C VAL A 225 4.66 -13.23 25.49
N TRP A 226 5.59 -12.59 24.77
CA TRP A 226 7.02 -12.90 24.81
C TRP A 226 7.87 -11.64 25.03
N PRO A 227 7.79 -10.98 26.20
CA PRO A 227 8.51 -9.73 26.46
C PRO A 227 10.03 -9.88 26.43
N THR A 228 10.54 -11.10 26.68
CA THR A 228 11.97 -11.41 26.65
C THR A 228 12.47 -11.74 25.25
N VAL A 229 11.60 -12.16 24.33
CA VAL A 229 11.98 -12.52 22.96
C VAL A 229 11.50 -11.37 22.07
N GLN A 230 12.43 -10.62 21.48
CA GLN A 230 12.17 -9.35 20.80
C GLN A 230 11.44 -9.48 19.45
N ILE A 231 10.56 -10.48 19.29
CA ILE A 231 9.74 -10.78 18.11
C ILE A 231 8.91 -9.57 17.68
N TYR A 232 8.41 -8.81 18.64
CA TYR A 232 7.58 -7.62 18.39
C TYR A 232 8.33 -6.57 17.54
N VAL A 233 9.66 -6.49 17.68
CA VAL A 233 10.50 -5.56 16.93
C VAL A 233 10.55 -5.95 15.47
N SER A 234 10.71 -7.25 15.19
CA SER A 234 10.74 -7.79 13.83
C SER A 234 9.46 -7.46 13.07
N LEU A 235 8.31 -7.69 13.72
CA LEU A 235 7.01 -7.39 13.16
C LEU A 235 6.83 -5.88 12.91
N TYR A 236 7.43 -5.05 13.76
CA TYR A 236 7.35 -3.61 13.62
C TYR A 236 8.04 -3.08 12.36
N PHE A 237 9.10 -3.75 11.87
CA PHE A 237 9.79 -3.36 10.62
C PHE A 237 8.87 -3.38 9.40
N VAL A 238 7.81 -4.18 9.43
CA VAL A 238 6.88 -4.29 8.30
C VAL A 238 5.97 -3.06 8.21
N LEU A 239 5.80 -2.28 9.28
CA LEU A 239 4.91 -1.11 9.28
C LEU A 239 5.41 0.03 8.39
N CYS A 240 6.71 0.35 8.40
CA CYS A 240 7.25 1.44 7.58
C CYS A 240 6.91 1.27 6.08
N PRO A 241 7.29 0.15 5.43
CA PRO A 241 6.97 -0.04 4.04
C PRO A 241 5.46 -0.22 3.82
N LEU A 242 4.69 -0.76 4.77
CA LEU A 242 3.23 -0.78 4.67
C LEU A 242 2.62 0.62 4.59
N TYR A 243 3.04 1.57 5.44
CA TYR A 243 2.58 2.96 5.36
C TYR A 243 2.91 3.59 4.01
N CYS A 244 4.15 3.41 3.52
CA CYS A 244 4.58 3.89 2.21
C CYS A 244 3.71 3.32 1.08
N ASN A 245 3.57 1.99 1.03
CA ASN A 245 2.77 1.29 0.02
C ASN A 245 1.29 1.69 0.07
N THR A 246 0.75 1.86 1.27
CA THR A 246 -0.64 2.29 1.48
C THR A 246 -0.91 3.67 0.89
N LEU A 247 -0.03 4.63 1.15
CA LEU A 247 -0.18 5.98 0.63
C LEU A 247 0.08 6.04 -0.87
N LEU A 248 1.15 5.40 -1.35
CA LEU A 248 1.48 5.39 -2.78
C LEU A 248 0.41 4.67 -3.61
N ALA A 249 -0.16 3.57 -3.11
CA ALA A 249 -1.26 2.88 -3.79
C ALA A 249 -2.48 3.78 -3.86
N ASN A 250 -2.72 4.59 -2.81
CA ASN A 250 -3.77 5.59 -2.80
C ASN A 250 -3.57 6.69 -3.86
N LEU A 251 -2.33 7.13 -4.08
CA LEU A 251 -2.00 8.11 -5.11
C LEU A 251 -2.13 7.50 -6.51
N ASN A 252 -1.58 6.31 -6.73
CA ASN A 252 -1.54 5.66 -8.04
C ASN A 252 -2.90 5.13 -8.51
N ALA A 253 -3.80 4.78 -7.58
CA ALA A 253 -5.14 4.31 -7.97
C ALA A 253 -6.08 5.44 -8.42
N ARG A 254 -5.69 6.71 -8.36
CA ARG A 254 -6.57 7.86 -8.65
C ARG A 254 -7.16 7.82 -10.07
N GLU A 255 -6.39 7.39 -11.06
CA GLU A 255 -6.86 7.30 -12.45
C GLU A 255 -7.72 6.04 -12.68
N TYR A 256 -7.33 4.89 -12.10
CA TYR A 256 -8.15 3.67 -12.08
C TYR A 256 -9.54 3.90 -11.47
N VAL A 257 -9.60 4.78 -10.47
CA VAL A 257 -10.81 5.19 -9.78
C VAL A 257 -11.62 6.16 -10.65
N ARG A 258 -11.01 7.06 -11.42
CA ARG A 258 -11.73 8.00 -12.31
C ARG A 258 -12.42 7.35 -13.52
N GLY A 259 -12.14 6.07 -13.79
CA GLY A 259 -12.76 5.35 -14.90
C GLY A 259 -12.15 5.68 -16.26
N ASP A 260 -10.96 6.29 -16.28
CA ASP A 260 -10.15 6.36 -17.49
C ASP A 260 -9.58 4.96 -17.71
N ASP A 261 -10.25 4.17 -18.55
CA ASP A 261 -9.82 2.83 -18.90
C ASP A 261 -8.38 2.87 -19.41
N PHE A 262 -7.44 2.33 -18.62
CA PHE A 262 -6.04 2.12 -18.98
C PHE A 262 -5.85 1.28 -20.27
N TYR A 263 -6.95 0.73 -20.82
CA TYR A 263 -7.01 -0.11 -22.01
C TYR A 263 -8.02 0.33 -23.08
N ALA A 264 -8.66 1.50 -22.97
CA ALA A 264 -9.37 2.02 -24.14
C ALA A 264 -8.32 2.52 -25.13
N PRO A 265 -8.11 1.85 -26.29
CA PRO A 265 -7.30 2.47 -27.33
C PRO A 265 -7.99 3.79 -27.65
N GLN A 266 -7.24 4.90 -27.59
CA GLN A 266 -7.73 6.17 -28.11
C GLN A 266 -8.18 5.90 -29.54
N SER A 267 -9.49 5.81 -29.76
CA SER A 267 -10.04 5.88 -31.09
C SER A 267 -9.70 7.27 -31.58
N THR A 268 -8.60 7.40 -32.31
CA THR A 268 -8.28 8.61 -33.07
C THR A 268 -9.56 9.01 -33.79
N PRO A 269 -10.11 10.21 -33.54
CA PRO A 269 -11.24 10.70 -34.31
C PRO A 269 -10.81 10.67 -35.77
N TRP A 270 -11.47 9.85 -36.58
CA TRP A 270 -11.27 9.89 -38.02
C TRP A 270 -11.46 11.34 -38.48
N PRO A 271 -10.59 11.89 -39.36
CA PRO A 271 -10.76 13.25 -39.83
C PRO A 271 -12.14 13.36 -40.47
N ASN A 272 -12.98 14.25 -39.96
CA ASN A 272 -14.24 14.60 -40.61
C ASN A 272 -13.90 15.13 -42.01
N SER A 273 -14.09 14.30 -43.03
CA SER A 273 -14.18 14.77 -44.40
C SER A 273 -15.47 15.56 -44.52
N SER A 274 -15.34 16.88 -44.42
CA SER A 274 -16.33 17.84 -44.87
C SER A 274 -16.69 17.57 -46.32
N ASN A 275 -17.83 16.93 -46.57
CA ASN A 275 -18.48 16.96 -47.87
C ASN A 275 -19.83 17.67 -47.74
N ASN A 276 -19.81 18.92 -48.20
CA ASN A 276 -20.99 19.67 -48.62
C ASN A 276 -21.80 18.83 -49.61
N ILE A 277 -23.03 18.45 -49.25
CA ILE A 277 -24.07 18.13 -50.22
C ILE A 277 -25.34 18.86 -49.81
N SER A 278 -25.71 19.82 -50.64
CA SER A 278 -26.95 20.56 -50.63
C SER A 278 -28.14 19.64 -50.93
N THR A 279 -29.23 19.79 -50.15
CA THR A 279 -30.66 19.71 -50.50
C THR A 279 -31.17 18.60 -51.44
N TYR A 280 -32.11 17.75 -50.99
CA TYR A 280 -33.48 17.52 -51.54
C TYR A 280 -34.33 16.63 -50.57
N PRO A 281 -35.68 16.79 -50.51
CA PRO A 281 -36.56 16.04 -49.60
C PRO A 281 -37.00 14.67 -50.18
N PRO A 282 -37.69 13.79 -49.41
CA PRO A 282 -37.59 12.34 -49.57
C PRO A 282 -38.49 11.82 -50.70
N SER A 283 -37.94 10.95 -51.56
CA SER A 283 -38.72 10.15 -52.49
C SER A 283 -38.72 8.68 -52.09
N ARG A 284 -39.95 8.22 -51.87
CA ARG A 284 -40.38 6.90 -51.45
C ARG A 284 -40.31 5.97 -52.66
N HIS A 285 -39.30 5.12 -52.75
CA HIS A 285 -39.36 3.94 -53.61
C HIS A 285 -38.94 2.69 -52.83
N VAL A 286 -39.96 1.89 -52.55
CA VAL A 286 -39.89 0.49 -52.15
C VAL A 286 -39.18 -0.28 -53.26
N PHE A 287 -38.09 -0.96 -52.94
CA PHE A 287 -37.66 -2.13 -53.68
C PHE A 287 -37.35 -3.26 -52.70
N LYS A 288 -38.30 -4.19 -52.61
CA LYS A 288 -38.11 -5.50 -52.01
C LYS A 288 -37.35 -6.36 -53.01
N ALA A 289 -36.23 -6.94 -52.60
CA ALA A 289 -35.74 -8.19 -53.17
C ALA A 289 -35.45 -9.14 -51.99
N ASN A 290 -36.30 -10.16 -51.88
CA ASN A 290 -36.13 -11.32 -51.02
C ASN A 290 -35.25 -12.36 -51.73
N LEU A 291 -34.81 -13.34 -50.92
CA LEU A 291 -34.15 -14.63 -51.24
C LEU A 291 -32.61 -14.55 -51.35
N ALA A 292 -31.82 -15.36 -50.67
CA ALA A 292 -32.09 -16.64 -50.01
C ALA A 292 -31.22 -16.88 -48.76
N THR A 293 -31.83 -17.61 -47.84
CA THR A 293 -31.29 -18.41 -46.73
C THR A 293 -29.97 -19.13 -47.06
N THR A 294 -28.97 -19.01 -46.18
CA THR A 294 -28.46 -20.18 -45.45
C THR A 294 -27.86 -19.77 -44.11
N SER A 295 -28.20 -20.56 -43.10
CA SER A 295 -27.84 -20.45 -41.71
C SER A 295 -26.47 -21.03 -41.42
N ASP A 296 -25.87 -20.46 -40.36
CA ASP A 296 -25.12 -21.15 -39.32
C ASP A 296 -23.59 -21.31 -39.46
N GLY A 297 -22.92 -21.27 -38.31
CA GLY A 297 -21.57 -21.79 -38.13
C GLY A 297 -20.49 -20.76 -37.78
N ARG A 298 -20.35 -20.46 -36.49
CA ARG A 298 -19.14 -19.84 -35.91
C ARG A 298 -17.87 -20.63 -36.30
N THR A 299 -16.84 -19.93 -36.77
CA THR A 299 -15.44 -20.30 -36.50
C THR A 299 -14.62 -19.06 -36.18
N VAL A 300 -14.08 -19.07 -34.97
CA VAL A 300 -13.11 -18.11 -34.43
C VAL A 300 -11.81 -18.24 -35.21
N SER A 301 -11.44 -17.22 -35.96
CA SER A 301 -10.11 -17.12 -36.60
C SER A 301 -9.06 -16.84 -35.51
N ARG A 302 -8.17 -17.80 -35.27
CA ARG A 302 -6.95 -17.61 -34.46
C ARG A 302 -6.00 -16.67 -35.24
N PRO A 303 -5.32 -15.72 -34.58
CA PRO A 303 -4.36 -14.85 -35.25
C PRO A 303 -3.11 -15.62 -35.69
N ALA A 304 -2.66 -15.30 -36.89
CA ALA A 304 -1.49 -15.86 -37.58
C ALA A 304 -0.18 -15.42 -36.90
N PHE A 305 0.30 -16.19 -35.93
CA PHE A 305 1.69 -16.14 -35.47
C PHE A 305 2.24 -17.51 -35.01
N ALA A 306 1.54 -18.60 -35.29
CA ALA A 306 1.93 -19.94 -34.90
C ALA A 306 2.07 -20.85 -36.12
N GLU A 307 3.07 -20.58 -36.96
CA GLU A 307 3.59 -21.53 -37.96
C GLU A 307 5.01 -21.09 -38.34
N ASN A 308 6.00 -21.52 -37.55
CA ASN A 308 7.38 -21.61 -38.03
C ASN A 308 7.92 -23.00 -37.64
N PRO A 309 8.08 -23.94 -38.59
CA PRO A 309 8.41 -25.33 -38.28
C PRO A 309 9.87 -25.61 -37.92
N ASP A 310 10.75 -24.61 -37.80
CA ASP A 310 12.21 -24.84 -37.86
C ASP A 310 12.98 -24.77 -36.52
N ILE A 311 12.29 -24.92 -35.37
CA ILE A 311 12.92 -24.86 -34.03
C ILE A 311 12.59 -26.11 -33.16
N SER A 312 12.12 -27.19 -33.78
CA SER A 312 11.83 -28.46 -33.10
C SER A 312 13.05 -29.36 -32.89
N ASP A 313 14.08 -29.25 -33.73
CA ASP A 313 15.14 -30.28 -33.80
C ASP A 313 16.50 -29.87 -33.19
N LYS A 314 16.61 -28.67 -32.60
CA LYS A 314 17.85 -28.24 -31.92
C LYS A 314 17.82 -28.34 -30.39
N PHE A 315 16.69 -28.73 -29.78
CA PHE A 315 16.56 -28.81 -28.32
C PHE A 315 16.58 -30.24 -27.73
N LYS A 316 16.76 -31.28 -28.56
CA LYS A 316 16.83 -32.67 -28.10
C LYS A 316 18.26 -33.22 -27.91
N THR A 317 19.29 -32.40 -28.08
CA THR A 317 20.71 -32.84 -28.01
C THR A 317 21.52 -32.18 -26.89
N GLN A 318 20.87 -31.78 -25.78
CA GLN A 318 21.54 -31.19 -24.61
C GLN A 318 21.07 -31.74 -23.25
N ILE A 319 20.42 -32.92 -23.22
CA ILE A 319 20.04 -33.60 -21.96
C ILE A 319 20.67 -35.01 -21.90
N GLN A 320 21.92 -35.15 -22.34
CA GLN A 320 22.63 -36.40 -22.13
C GLN A 320 24.16 -36.25 -22.09
N GLU A 321 24.64 -35.23 -21.37
CA GLU A 321 25.97 -35.22 -20.71
C GLU A 321 25.86 -34.60 -19.32
#